data_AF-A0A7L3PM61-F1
#
_entry.id   AF-A0A7L3PM61-F1
#
_cell.length_a   1.000
_cell.length_b   1.000
_cell.length_c   1.000
_cell.angle_alpha   90.00
_cell.angle_beta   90.00
_cell.angle_gamma   90.00
#
_symmetry.space_group_name_H-M   'P 1'
#
loop_
_entity.id
_entity.type
_entity.pdbx_description
1 polymer ?
#
loop_
_entity_poly.entity_id
_entity_poly.type
_entity_poly.pdbx_seq_one_letter_code
_entity_poly.pdbx_strand_id
1 'polypeptide(L)' 'TFIHLTFLHETGSNNPLGISSNCDKIPFHPYFSSKDILGFIALLLPFVSLAIF' A
#
# COMPACT_ATOMS: atom_id res chain seq x y z
N THR A 1 -2.52 -0.59 15.12
CA THR A 1 -2.88 -0.48 13.70
C THR A 1 -4.17 0.26 13.46
N PHE A 2 -5.28 -0.04 14.16
CA PHE A 2 -6.57 0.65 13.94
C PHE A 2 -6.51 2.16 14.16
N ILE A 3 -5.98 2.62 15.31
CA ILE A 3 -5.80 4.05 15.63
C ILE A 3 -4.88 4.75 14.61
N HIS A 4 -3.83 4.05 14.17
CA HIS A 4 -2.91 4.59 13.17
C HIS A 4 -3.62 4.80 11.81
N LEU A 5 -4.38 3.80 11.36
CA LEU A 5 -5.13 3.88 10.11
C LEU A 5 -6.26 4.92 10.18
N THR A 6 -6.92 5.08 11.33
CA THR A 6 -7.94 6.14 11.47
C THR A 6 -7.32 7.52 11.28
N PHE A 7 -6.17 7.82 11.89
CA PHE A 7 -5.52 9.12 11.68
C PHE A 7 -4.99 9.29 10.25
N LEU A 8 -4.48 8.22 9.63
CA LEU A 8 -4.07 8.27 8.23
C LEU A 8 -5.25 8.51 7.30
N HIS A 9 -6.42 7.94 7.59
CA HIS A 9 -7.63 8.12 6.78
C HIS A 9 -8.18 9.55 6.86
N GLU A 10 -8.04 10.23 8.01
CA GLU A 10 -8.44 11.64 8.15
C GLU A 10 -7.64 12.56 7.21
N THR A 11 -6.33 12.34 7.06
CA THR A 11 -5.47 13.17 6.20
C THR A 11 -5.32 12.64 4.77
N GLY A 12 -5.50 11.34 4.60
CA GLY A 12 -5.08 10.60 3.40
C GLY A 12 -3.57 10.35 3.33
N SER A 13 -3.17 9.53 2.37
CA SER A 13 -1.77 9.21 2.08
C SER A 13 -1.05 10.39 1.42
N ASN A 14 0.23 10.57 1.77
CA ASN A 14 1.12 11.47 1.04
C ASN A 14 1.59 10.86 -0.28
N ASN A 15 2.22 11.65 -1.14
CA ASN A 15 2.79 11.22 -2.41
C ASN A 15 4.29 11.59 -2.52
N PRO A 16 5.05 10.98 -3.45
CA PRO A 16 6.49 11.19 -3.56
C PRO A 16 6.93 12.64 -3.80
N LEU A 17 6.07 13.46 -4.42
CA LEU A 17 6.36 14.86 -4.69
C LEU A 17 6.09 15.77 -3.48
N GLY A 18 5.41 15.28 -2.44
CA GLY A 18 5.11 16.03 -1.22
C GLY A 18 4.17 17.23 -1.42
N ILE A 19 3.52 17.33 -2.57
CA ILE A 19 2.51 18.37 -2.89
C ILE A 19 1.10 17.83 -2.68
N SER A 20 0.06 18.67 -2.76
CA SER A 20 -1.32 18.19 -2.61
C SER A 20 -1.71 17.22 -3.75
N SER A 21 -2.17 16.02 -3.40
CA SER A 21 -2.67 15.02 -4.37
C SER A 21 -4.17 15.12 -4.65
N ASN A 22 -4.86 16.13 -4.11
CA ASN A 22 -6.32 16.25 -4.20
C ASN A 22 -6.85 16.36 -5.64
N CYS A 23 -6.05 16.88 -6.57
CA CYS A 23 -6.43 17.00 -7.98
C CYS A 23 -6.39 15.69 -8.76
N ASP A 24 -5.69 14.66 -8.25
CA ASP A 24 -5.42 13.40 -8.97
C ASP A 24 -5.56 12.19 -8.04
N LYS A 25 -6.71 12.10 -7.36
CA LYS A 25 -7.05 10.93 -6.53
C LYS A 25 -7.70 9.86 -7.38
N ILE A 26 -7.13 8.66 -7.33
CA ILE A 26 -7.72 7.43 -7.88
C ILE A 26 -8.29 6.55 -6.75
N PRO A 27 -9.31 5.73 -7.01
CA PRO A 27 -9.87 4.83 -6.00
C PRO A 27 -8.85 3.75 -5.60
N PHE A 28 -8.96 3.26 -4.35
CA PHE A 28 -8.07 2.21 -3.84
C PHE A 28 -8.17 0.91 -4.66
N HIS A 29 -9.40 0.46 -4.94
CA HIS A 29 -9.66 -0.66 -5.82
C HIS A 29 -10.02 -0.16 -7.23
N PRO A 30 -9.45 -0.72 -8.32
CA PRO A 30 -8.59 -1.91 -8.36
C PRO A 30 -7.08 -1.64 -8.24
N TYR A 31 -6.67 -0.36 -8.25
CA TYR A 31 -5.28 0.05 -8.47
C TYR A 31 -4.31 -0.38 -7.36
N PHE A 32 -4.53 0.11 -6.14
CA PHE A 32 -3.66 -0.19 -5.01
C PHE A 32 -3.88 -1.61 -4.50
N SER A 33 -5.10 -2.14 -4.55
CA SER A 33 -5.36 -3.54 -4.19
C SER A 33 -4.55 -4.53 -5.04
N SER A 34 -4.49 -4.32 -6.37
CA SER A 34 -3.69 -5.19 -7.26
C SER A 34 -2.18 -5.00 -7.04
N LYS A 35 -1.75 -3.75 -6.82
CA LYS A 35 -0.35 -3.43 -6.50
C LYS A 35 0.11 -4.11 -5.21
N ASP A 36 -0.73 -4.11 -4.18
CA ASP A 36 -0.42 -4.70 -2.89
C ASP A 36 -0.34 -6.22 -2.98
N ILE A 37 -1.24 -6.87 -3.73
CA ILE A 37 -1.17 -8.32 -3.99
C ILE A 37 0.13 -8.70 -4.69
N LEU A 38 0.53 -7.95 -5.72
CA LEU A 38 1.80 -8.17 -6.41
C LEU A 38 2.99 -8.03 -5.45
N GLY A 39 3.00 -6.97 -4.63
CA GLY A 39 4.02 -6.75 -3.61
C GLY A 39 4.06 -7.86 -2.54
N PHE A 40 2.89 -8.36 -2.13
CA PHE A 40 2.79 -9.45 -1.17
C PHE A 40 3.33 -10.76 -1.73
N ILE A 41 3.04 -11.09 -2.99
CA ILE A 41 3.63 -12.25 -3.67
C ILE A 41 5.16 -12.10 -3.75
N ALA A 42 5.65 -10.92 -4.13
CA ALA A 42 7.08 -10.64 -4.21
C ALA A 42 7.80 -10.79 -2.85
N LEU A 43 7.12 -10.46 -1.74
CA LEU A 43 7.61 -10.71 -0.38
C LEU A 43 7.57 -12.19 0.01
N LEU A 44 6.49 -12.90 -0.34
CA LEU A 44 6.30 -14.30 0.03
C LEU A 44 7.26 -15.24 -0.69
N LEU A 45 7.62 -14.96 -1.95
CA LEU A 45 8.54 -15.81 -2.73
C LEU A 45 9.88 -16.09 -2.00
N PRO A 46 10.67 -15.08 -1.59
CA PRO A 46 11.90 -15.32 -0.84
C PRO A 46 11.63 -15.89 0.55
N PHE A 47 10.55 -15.46 1.23
CA PHE A 47 10.21 -15.97 2.56
C PHE A 47 9.94 -17.48 2.54
N VAL A 48 9.16 -17.97 1.58
CA VAL A 48 8.88 -19.40 1.39
C VAL A 48 10.14 -20.13 0.94
N SER A 49 10.97 -19.53 0.08
CA SER A 49 12.25 -20.14 -0.32
C SER A 49 13.19 -20.37 0.86
N LEU A 50 13.22 -19.43 1.83
CA LEU A 50 14.00 -19.57 3.05
C LEU A 50 13.39 -20.61 4.00
N ALA A 51 12.07 -20.70 4.10
CA ALA A 51 11.40 -21.63 5.00
C ALA A 51 11.48 -23.10 4.55
N ILE A 52 11.70 -23.36 3.26
CA ILE A 52 11.77 -24.71 2.68
C ILE A 52 13.23 -25.23 2.58
N PHE A 53 14.22 -24.33 2.66
CA PHE A 53 15.64 -24.68 2.73
C PHE A 53 16.05 -25.07 4.16
#